data_AF-A0A944S731-F1
#
_entry.id   AF-A0A944S731-F1
#
_cell.length_a   1.000
_cell.length_b   1.000
_cell.length_c   1.000
_cell.angle_alpha   90.00
_cell.angle_beta   90.00
_cell.angle_gamma   90.00
#
_symmetry.space_group_name_H-M   'P 1'
#
loop_
_entity.id
_entity.type
_entity.pdbx_description
1 polymer ?
#
loop_
_entity_poly.entity_id
_entity_poly.type
_entity_poly.pdbx_seq_one_letter_code
_entity_poly.pdbx_strand_id
1 'polypeptide(L)' 'MPAVIYKPSRRRKRFPDNCVTLMESAKNARKYASENENYVAATILGPARSSEGFMIYYLIDWL' A
#
# COMPACT_ATOMS: atom_id res chain seq x y z
N MET A 1 3.89 7.80 -3.22
CA MET A 1 3.64 8.04 -1.78
C MET A 1 4.03 6.80 -1.00
N PRO A 2 4.66 6.90 0.18
CA PRO A 2 4.98 5.73 1.00
C PRO A 2 3.75 5.25 1.76
N ALA A 3 3.58 3.93 1.85
CA ALA A 3 2.46 3.29 2.51
C ALA A 3 2.84 1.90 3.01
N VAL A 4 1.97 1.31 3.81
CA VAL A 4 1.98 -0.12 4.10
C VAL A 4 0.71 -0.75 3.56
N ILE A 5 0.83 -1.98 3.08
CA ILE A 5 -0.27 -2.75 2.50
C ILE A 5 -0.50 -3.98 3.37
N TYR A 6 -1.76 -4.22 3.76
CA TYR A 6 -2.13 -5.37 4.57
C TYR A 6 -2.25 -6.65 3.73
N LYS A 7 -1.53 -7.70 4.15
CA LYS A 7 -1.45 -9.04 3.52
C LYS A 7 -1.50 -9.02 1.99
N PRO A 8 -0.67 -8.22 1.29
CA PRO A 8 -0.72 -8.17 -0.15
C PRO A 8 -0.22 -9.50 -0.73
N SER A 9 -1.01 -10.09 -1.63
CA SER A 9 -0.44 -11.05 -2.55
C SER A 9 0.54 -10.31 -3.47
N ARG A 10 1.81 -10.72 -3.51
CA ARG A 10 2.87 -10.10 -4.34
C ARG A 10 2.55 -10.09 -5.85
N ARG A 11 1.55 -10.85 -6.29
CA ARG A 11 1.06 -10.86 -7.68
C ARG A 11 0.15 -9.66 -8.01
N ARG A 12 -0.48 -9.04 -7.01
CA ARG A 12 -1.37 -7.89 -7.22
C ARG A 12 -0.56 -6.61 -7.38
N LYS A 13 -0.97 -5.77 -8.34
CA LYS A 13 -0.37 -4.44 -8.60
C LYS A 13 -1.31 -3.29 -8.21
N ARG A 14 -2.50 -3.60 -7.67
CA ARG A 14 -3.53 -2.64 -7.31
C ARG A 14 -4.20 -3.10 -6.02
N PHE A 15 -4.51 -2.16 -5.15
CA PHE A 15 -5.06 -2.43 -3.83
C PHE A 15 -6.18 -1.44 -3.52
N PRO A 16 -7.30 -1.89 -2.93
CA PRO A 16 -8.34 -0.98 -2.46
C PRO A 16 -7.80 -0.11 -1.30
N ASP A 17 -8.40 1.05 -1.10
CA ASP A 17 -8.02 1.99 -0.04
C ASP A 17 -8.03 1.34 1.35
N ASN A 18 -8.99 0.47 1.63
CA ASN A 18 -9.09 -0.26 2.90
C ASN A 18 -7.89 -1.18 3.21
N CYS A 19 -7.08 -1.54 2.21
CA CYS A 19 -5.87 -2.35 2.42
C CYS A 19 -4.59 -1.51 2.52
N VAL A 20 -4.67 -0.19 2.30
CA VAL A 20 -3.51 0.69 2.17
C VAL A 20 -3.55 1.75 3.25
N THR A 21 -2.52 1.77 4.10
CA THR A 21 -2.32 2.82 5.09
C THR A 21 -1.18 3.71 4.64
N LEU A 22 -1.48 4.97 4.31
CA LEU A 22 -0.48 5.97 3.96
C LEU A 22 0.43 6.25 5.16
N MET A 23 1.72 6.44 4.89
CA MET A 23 2.72 6.77 5.88
C MET A 23 3.39 8.09 5.51
N GLU A 24 3.88 8.82 6.51
CA GLU A 24 4.56 10.10 6.27
C GLU A 24 5.90 9.94 5.52
N SER A 25 6.56 8.78 5.67
CA SER A 25 7.85 8.51 5.05
C SER A 25 8.09 7.03 4.81
N ALA A 26 8.95 6.71 3.84
CA ALA A 26 9.39 5.35 3.54
C ALA A 26 10.04 4.67 4.76
N LYS A 27 10.73 5.44 5.61
CA LYS A 27 11.32 4.94 6.86
C LYS A 27 10.24 4.45 7.83
N ASN A 28 9.16 5.22 8.01
CA ASN A 28 8.04 4.82 8.87
C ASN A 28 7.32 3.59 8.32
N ALA A 29 7.11 3.54 6.99
CA ALA A 29 6.50 2.38 6.35
C ALA A 29 7.32 1.09 6.57
N ARG A 30 8.63 1.13 6.37
CA ARG A 30 9.54 -0.01 6.64
C ARG A 30 9.54 -0.42 8.10
N LYS A 31 9.58 0.55 9.02
CA LYS A 31 9.53 0.27 10.47
C LYS A 31 8.22 -0.43 10.82
N TYR A 32 7.09 0.11 10.39
CA TYR A 32 5.77 -0.45 10.65
C TYR A 32 5.62 -1.88 10.08
N ALA A 33 6.08 -2.11 8.85
CA ALA A 33 6.08 -3.44 8.23
C ALA A 33 7.02 -4.43 8.95
N SER A 34 8.11 -3.96 9.53
CA SER A 34 9.02 -4.81 10.33
C SER A 34 8.41 -5.18 11.69
N GLU A 35 7.68 -4.26 12.30
CA GLU A 35 6.97 -4.49 13.57
C GLU A 35 5.68 -5.31 13.38
N ASN A 36 5.11 -5.29 12.16
CA ASN A 36 3.87 -5.99 11.83
C ASN A 36 4.06 -6.89 10.60
N GLU A 37 4.30 -8.17 10.84
CA GLU A 37 4.50 -9.24 9.84
C GLU A 37 3.38 -9.36 8.78
N ASN A 38 2.19 -8.85 9.07
CA ASN A 38 1.06 -8.84 8.13
C ASN A 38 1.07 -7.64 7.17
N TYR A 39 1.98 -6.69 7.33
CA TYR A 39 2.07 -5.49 6.51
C TYR A 39 3.36 -5.47 5.72
N VAL A 40 3.29 -4.99 4.48
CA VAL A 40 4.45 -4.83 3.62
C VAL A 40 4.57 -3.36 3.23
N ALA A 41 5.77 -2.79 3.40
CA ALA A 41 6.06 -1.42 3.01
C ALA A 41 6.10 -1.31 1.47
N ALA A 42 5.52 -0.24 0.94
CA ALA A 42 5.43 -0.02 -0.50
C ALA A 42 5.40 1.47 -0.84
N THR A 43 5.79 1.76 -2.07
CA THR A 43 5.48 3.02 -2.74
C THR A 43 4.27 2.81 -3.63
N ILE A 44 3.28 3.68 -3.47
CA ILE A 44 2.00 3.61 -4.19
C ILE A 44 1.64 4.96 -4.85
N LEU A 45 0.72 4.89 -5.80
CA LEU A 45 0.15 6.02 -6.54
C LEU A 45 -1.38 5.99 -6.46
N GLY A 46 -2.02 7.13 -6.18
CA GLY A 46 -3.48 7.25 -6.09
C GLY A 46 -3.93 8.20 -4.97
N PRO A 47 -5.20 8.14 -4.52
CA PRO A 47 -6.21 7.17 -4.96
C PRO A 47 -6.77 7.49 -6.35
N ALA A 48 -7.09 6.45 -7.11
CA ALA A 48 -7.85 6.55 -8.36
C ALA A 48 -9.21 5.86 -8.19
N ARG A 49 -10.25 6.39 -8.83
CA ARG A 49 -11.57 5.78 -8.83
C ARG A 49 -11.65 4.66 -9.86
N SER A 50 -12.00 3.46 -9.42
CA SER A 50 -12.30 2.33 -10.31
C SER A 50 -13.65 2.53 -10.99
N SER A 51 -13.88 1.85 -12.12
CA SER A 51 -15.17 1.87 -12.84
C SER A 51 -16.35 1.38 -11.98
N GLU A 52 -16.07 0.56 -10.96
CA GLU A 52 -17.05 0.06 -9.98
C GLU A 52 -17.26 1.03 -8.79
N GLY A 53 -16.61 2.20 -8.80
CA GLY A 53 -16.77 3.22 -7.77
C GLY A 53 -15.83 3.13 -6.56
N PHE A 54 -15.03 2.06 -6.46
CA PHE A 54 -14.05 1.90 -5.38
C PHE A 54 -12.83 2.82 -5.55
N MET A 55 -12.23 3.24 -4.44
CA MET A 55 -10.92 3.91 -4.44
C MET A 55 -9.82 2.86 -4.42
N ILE A 56 -8.90 2.95 -5.39
CA ILE A 56 -7.77 2.03 -5.52
C ILE A 56 -6.44 2.78 -5.60
N TYR A 57 -5.41 2.14 -5.09
CA TYR A 57 -4.03 2.56 -5.21
C TYR A 57 -3.27 1.58 -6.10
N TYR A 58 -2.37 2.13 -6.92
CA TYR A 58 -1.46 1.38 -7.76
C TYR A 58 -0.13 1.20 -7.04
N LEU A 59 0.38 -0.03 -7.05
CA LEU A 59 1.73 -0.34 -6.59
C LEU A 59 2.73 0.21 -7.60
N ILE A 60 3.67 1.02 -7.12
CA ILE A 60 4.84 1.46 -7.89
C ILE A 60 6.02 0.54 -7.59
N ASP A 61 6.33 0.34 -6.32
CA ASP A 61 7.46 -0.50 -5.89
C ASP A 61 7.31 -0.99 -4.44
N TRP A 62 7.97 -2.08 -4.07
CA TRP A 62 8.05 -2.56 -2.68
C TRP A 62 9.27 -1.97 -1.99
N LEU A 63 9.12 -1.55 -0.73
CA LEU A 63 10.19 -0.92 0.05
C LEU A 63 10.94 -1.91 0.93
#